data_AF-A0AAV4C3Y9-F1
#
_entry.id   AF-A0AAV4C3Y9-F1
#
_cell.length_a   1.000
_cell.length_b   1.000
_cell.length_c   1.000
_cell.angle_alpha   90.00
_cell.angle_beta   90.00
_cell.angle_gamma   90.00
#
_symmetry.space_group_name_H-M   'P 1'
#
loop_
_entity.id
_entity.type
_entity.pdbx_description
1 polymer ?
#
loop_
_entity_poly.entity_id
_entity_poly.type
_entity_poly.pdbx_seq_one_letter_code
_entity_poly.pdbx_strand_id
1 'polypeptide(L)'
;MASLVEQLDKASSNFGMEISAEKTKIMTNSKESSKKEIKVNGQILESVTKFKYLGSIISDEGSKPEILSRSAQTTAALTKLKPIWNNKNIASSSKI
;
A
#
# COMPACT_ATOMS: atom_id res chain seq x y z
N MET A 1 -12.82 17.21 3.31
CA MET A 1 -11.90 16.12 3.69
C MET A 1 -11.56 16.17 5.18
N ALA A 2 -11.04 17.29 5.71
CA ALA A 2 -10.85 17.44 7.17
C ALA A 2 -12.13 17.12 7.98
N SER A 3 -13.27 17.68 7.59
CA SER A 3 -14.57 17.40 8.23
C SER A 3 -15.03 15.94 8.18
N LEU A 4 -14.65 15.19 7.13
CA LEU A 4 -15.00 13.77 7.01
C LEU A 4 -14.18 12.92 7.97
N VAL A 5 -12.91 13.28 8.16
CA VAL A 5 -12.03 12.59 9.11
C VAL A 5 -12.50 12.82 10.55
N GLU A 6 -12.89 14.05 10.90
CA GLU A 6 -13.48 14.36 12.21
C GLU A 6 -14.80 13.62 12.45
N GLN A 7 -15.66 13.54 11.42
CA GLN A 7 -16.91 12.77 11.52
C GLN A 7 -16.66 11.27 11.70
N LEU A 8 -15.69 10.71 10.98
CA LEU A 8 -15.31 9.31 11.10
C LEU A 8 -14.73 9.02 12.49
N ASP A 9 -13.89 9.91 13.02
CA ASP A 9 -13.30 9.79 14.36
C ASP A 9 -14.38 9.78 15.45
N LYS A 10 -15.34 10.72 15.36
CA LYS A 10 -16.49 10.77 16.27
C LYS A 10 -17.37 9.53 16.17
N ALA A 11 -17.65 9.07 14.95
CA ALA A 11 -18.44 7.86 14.74
C ALA A 11 -17.73 6.61 15.30
N SER A 12 -16.43 6.47 15.05
CA SER A 12 -15.59 5.38 15.55
C SER A 12 -15.55 5.36 17.08
N SER A 13 -15.41 6.54 17.70
CA SER A 13 -15.41 6.70 19.15
C SER A 13 -16.72 6.22 19.79
N ASN A 14 -17.86 6.42 19.15
CA ASN A 14 -19.16 5.91 19.64
C ASN A 14 -19.21 4.38 19.70
N PHE A 15 -18.35 3.68 18.95
CA PHE A 15 -18.20 2.23 18.97
C PHE A 15 -16.98 1.77 19.80
N GLY A 16 -16.34 2.66 20.55
CA GLY A 16 -15.14 2.35 21.33
C GLY A 16 -13.89 2.11 20.47
N MET A 17 -13.86 2.64 19.25
CA MET A 17 -12.72 2.55 18.34
C MET A 17 -11.95 3.88 18.29
N GLU A 18 -10.64 3.81 18.09
CA GLU A 18 -9.75 4.98 17.96
C GLU A 18 -8.99 4.94 16.63
N ILE A 19 -8.89 6.10 15.97
CA ILE A 19 -8.07 6.24 14.75
C ILE A 19 -6.61 6.48 15.16
N SER A 20 -5.73 5.54 14.77
CA SER A 20 -4.29 5.73 14.92
C SER A 20 -3.77 6.76 13.91
N ALA A 21 -3.45 7.95 14.40
CA ALA A 21 -2.86 9.02 13.57
C ALA A 21 -1.54 8.60 12.92
N GLU A 22 -0.71 7.80 13.61
CA GLU A 22 0.55 7.28 13.09
C GLU A 22 0.37 6.38 11.85
N LYS A 23 -0.63 5.48 11.89
CA LYS A 23 -0.92 4.53 10.81
C LYS A 23 -1.73 5.15 9.67
N THR A 24 -2.38 6.28 9.90
CA THR A 24 -3.27 6.93 8.93
C THR A 24 -2.49 7.91 8.07
N LYS A 25 -2.62 7.79 6.75
CA LYS A 25 -1.91 8.63 5.77
C LYS A 25 -2.91 9.26 4.82
N ILE A 26 -2.56 10.44 4.28
CA ILE A 26 -3.36 11.16 3.30
C ILE A 26 -2.74 10.99 1.93
N MET A 27 -3.57 10.66 0.95
CA MET A 27 -3.19 10.62 -0.45
C MET A 27 -4.26 11.34 -1.26
N THR A 28 -3.85 12.16 -2.22
CA THR A 28 -4.76 12.95 -3.07
C THR A 28 -4.46 12.72 -4.54
N ASN A 29 -5.50 12.72 -5.37
CA ASN A 29 -5.40 12.69 -6.84
C ASN A 29 -5.49 14.10 -7.46
N SER A 30 -5.66 15.14 -6.65
CA SER A 30 -5.74 16.53 -7.11
C SER A 30 -4.34 17.08 -7.44
N LYS A 31 -4.23 17.80 -8.56
CA LYS A 31 -3.01 18.55 -8.93
C LYS A 31 -2.73 19.71 -7.98
N GLU A 32 -3.79 20.32 -7.49
CA GLU A 32 -3.69 21.29 -6.40
C GLU A 32 -3.48 20.48 -5.13
N SER A 33 -2.23 20.50 -4.64
CA SER A 33 -1.92 20.06 -3.28
C SER A 33 -2.76 20.92 -2.35
N SER A 34 -3.96 20.46 -2.03
CA SER A 34 -4.78 21.09 -1.01
C SER A 34 -4.00 20.92 0.28
N LYS A 35 -3.19 21.93 0.63
CA LYS A 35 -2.39 22.05 1.86
C LYS A 35 -3.28 22.20 3.10
N LYS A 36 -4.46 21.58 3.11
CA LYS A 36 -5.31 21.53 4.27
C LYS A 36 -4.70 20.50 5.19
N GLU A 37 -4.08 20.98 6.26
CA GLU A 37 -3.67 20.13 7.37
C GLU A 37 -4.91 19.41 7.91
N ILE A 38 -4.91 18.10 7.80
CA ILE A 38 -5.92 17.25 8.43
C ILE A 38 -5.29 16.67 9.68
N LYS A 39 -6.03 16.77 10.78
CA LYS A 39 -5.57 16.33 12.10
C LYS A 39 -6.47 15.22 12.63
N VAL A 40 -5.86 14.27 13.33
CA VAL A 40 -6.54 13.23 14.14
C VAL A 40 -5.88 13.26 15.51
N ASN A 41 -6.67 13.35 16.58
CA ASN A 41 -6.17 13.46 17.95
C ASN A 41 -5.09 14.56 18.13
N GLY A 42 -5.25 15.69 17.44
CA GLY A 42 -4.31 16.81 17.45
C GLY A 42 -3.02 16.60 16.63
N GLN A 43 -2.79 15.41 16.08
CA GLN A 43 -1.64 15.10 15.23
C GLN A 43 -1.95 15.34 13.75
N ILE A 44 -1.04 15.99 13.04
CA ILE A 44 -1.14 16.19 11.59
C ILE A 44 -0.85 14.87 10.89
N LEU A 45 -1.77 14.44 10.02
CA LEU A 45 -1.59 13.25 9.22
C LEU A 45 -0.56 13.48 8.11
N GLU A 46 0.34 12.51 7.91
CA GLU A 46 1.34 12.55 6.86
C GLU A 46 0.69 12.42 5.47
N SER A 47 1.12 13.27 4.53
CA SER A 47 0.74 13.15 3.11
C SER A 47 1.74 12.27 2.36
N VAL A 48 1.24 11.28 1.64
CA VAL A 48 2.05 10.31 0.86
C VAL A 48 1.65 10.32 -0.61
N THR A 49 2.60 10.03 -1.49
CA THR A 49 2.38 9.88 -2.94
C THR A 49 2.19 8.42 -3.36
N LYS A 50 2.51 7.47 -2.48
CA LYS A 50 2.30 6.04 -2.66
C LYS A 50 1.79 5.39 -1.38
N PHE A 51 0.89 4.43 -1.51
CA PHE A 51 0.35 3.69 -0.39
C PHE A 51 0.07 2.24 -0.79
N LYS A 52 0.33 1.29 0.12
CA LYS A 52 -0.02 -0.13 -0.12
C LYS A 52 -1.40 -0.40 0.43
N TYR A 53 -2.38 -0.55 -0.45
CA TYR A 53 -3.77 -0.85 -0.09
C TYR A 53 -4.12 -2.29 -0.50
N LEU A 54 -4.48 -3.12 0.50
CA LEU A 54 -4.89 -4.52 0.31
C LEU A 54 -3.91 -5.35 -0.56
N GLY A 55 -2.61 -5.10 -0.42
CA GLY A 55 -1.57 -5.82 -1.17
C GLY A 55 -1.07 -5.10 -2.43
N SER A 56 -1.83 -4.16 -2.97
CA SER A 56 -1.48 -3.41 -4.19
C SER A 56 -0.91 -2.04 -3.88
N ILE A 57 0.06 -1.58 -4.66
CA ILE A 57 0.61 -0.22 -4.57
C ILE A 57 -0.27 0.73 -5.38
N ILE A 58 -0.83 1.71 -4.70
CA ILE A 58 -1.50 2.86 -5.30
C ILE A 58 -0.48 4.01 -5.31
N SER A 59 -0.31 4.67 -6.46
CA SER A 59 0.62 5.80 -6.62
C SER A 59 0.00 6.89 -7.49
N ASP A 60 0.45 8.12 -7.29
CA ASP A 60 0.26 9.24 -8.22
C ASP A 60 0.88 8.98 -9.62
N GLU A 61 1.94 8.20 -9.73
CA GLU A 61 2.52 7.69 -10.98
C GLU A 61 1.66 6.62 -11.69
N GLY A 62 0.45 6.33 -11.19
CA GLY A 62 -0.42 5.29 -11.72
C GLY A 62 0.09 3.88 -11.41
N SER A 63 0.00 2.96 -12.37
CA SER A 63 0.28 1.53 -12.17
C SER A 63 1.76 1.15 -12.25
N LYS A 64 2.63 2.06 -12.70
CA LYS A 64 4.06 1.78 -12.92
C LYS A 64 4.77 1.25 -11.66
N PRO A 65 4.62 1.84 -10.46
CA PRO A 65 5.25 1.30 -9.25
C PRO A 65 4.77 -0.11 -8.87
N GLU A 66 3.49 -0.40 -9.07
CA GLU A 66 2.92 -1.73 -8.83
C GLU A 66 3.48 -2.77 -9.82
N ILE A 67 3.57 -2.42 -11.11
CA ILE A 67 4.14 -3.31 -12.14
C ILE A 67 5.59 -3.65 -11.82
N LEU A 68 6.40 -2.65 -11.45
CA LEU A 68 7.80 -2.86 -11.07
C LEU A 68 7.92 -3.72 -9.81
N SER A 69 7.09 -3.47 -8.80
CA SER A 69 7.05 -4.27 -7.57
C SER A 69 6.72 -5.74 -7.86
N ARG A 70 5.70 -6.00 -8.70
CA ARG A 70 5.33 -7.36 -9.10
C ARG A 70 6.42 -8.03 -9.92
N SER A 71 7.03 -7.31 -10.86
CA SER A 71 8.15 -7.82 -11.67
C SER A 71 9.33 -8.24 -10.78
N ALA A 72 9.68 -7.42 -9.78
CA ALA A 72 10.73 -7.74 -8.81
C ALA A 72 10.37 -8.97 -7.96
N GLN A 73 9.13 -9.09 -7.49
CA GLN A 73 8.66 -10.26 -6.74
C GLN A 73 8.73 -11.55 -7.59
N THR A 74 8.27 -11.50 -8.84
CA THR A 74 8.37 -12.62 -9.79
C THR A 74 9.83 -13.00 -10.03
N THR A 75 10.70 -12.02 -10.26
CA THR A 75 12.13 -12.24 -10.46
C THR A 75 12.77 -12.91 -9.24
N ALA A 76 12.42 -12.48 -8.03
CA ALA A 76 12.89 -13.06 -6.79
C ALA A 76 12.41 -14.52 -6.63
N ALA A 77 11.13 -14.79 -6.90
CA ALA A 77 10.57 -16.14 -6.85
C ALA A 77 11.25 -17.07 -7.87
N LEU A 78 11.39 -16.62 -9.13
CA LEU A 78 12.05 -17.40 -10.18
C LEU A 78 13.52 -17.65 -9.87
N THR A 79 14.21 -16.67 -9.28
CA THR A 79 15.61 -16.80 -8.85
C THR A 79 15.78 -17.89 -7.80
N LYS A 80 14.84 -18.02 -6.85
CA LYS A 80 14.83 -19.09 -5.86
C LYS A 80 14.65 -20.48 -6.48
N LEU A 81 13.98 -20.57 -7.63
CA LEU A 81 13.76 -21.82 -8.36
C LEU A 81 14.94 -22.20 -9.27
N LYS A 82 15.97 -21.36 -9.43
CA LYS A 82 17.15 -21.67 -10.28
C LYS A 82 17.75 -23.06 -10.03
N PRO A 83 17.91 -23.57 -8.79
CA PRO A 83 18.46 -24.91 -8.57
C PRO A 83 17.58 -26.02 -9.16
N ILE A 84 16.26 -25.83 -9.16
CA ILE A 84 15.29 -26.75 -9.77
C ILE A 84 15.44 -26.68 -11.29
N TRP A 85 15.40 -25.48 -11.88
CA TRP A 85 15.53 -25.30 -13.32
C TRP A 85 16.86 -25.80 -13.91
N ASN A 86 17.95 -25.74 -13.13
CA ASN A 86 19.27 -26.20 -13.56
C ASN A 86 19.50 -27.71 -13.35
N ASN A 87 18.58 -28.41 -12.69
CA ASN A 87 18.73 -29.83 -12.40
C ASN A 87 18.33 -30.70 -13.60
N LYS A 88 19.32 -31.35 -14.22
CA LYS A 88 19.14 -32.23 -15.39
C LYS A 88 18.43 -33.55 -15.07
N ASN A 89 18.28 -33.89 -13.79
CA ASN A 89 17.66 -35.15 -13.34
C ASN A 89 16.15 -34.99 -13.03
N ILE A 90 15.57 -33.82 -13.29
CA ILE A 90 14.13 -33.60 -13.09
C ILE A 90 13.37 -34.08 -14.33
N ALA A 91 12.46 -35.03 -14.12
CA ALA A 91 11.58 -35.53 -15.18
C ALA A 91 10.46 -34.52 -15.47
N SER A 92 9.99 -34.47 -16.73
CA SER A 92 8.89 -33.61 -17.17
C SER A 92 7.54 -33.91 -16.51
N SER A 93 7.40 -35.08 -15.87
CA SER A 93 6.24 -35.45 -15.05
C SER A 93 6.25 -34.83 -13.65
N SER A 94 7.38 -34.23 -13.23
CA SER A 94 7.53 -33.61 -11.92
C SER A 94 6.73 -32.32 -11.85
N LYS A 95 5.82 -32.21 -10.88
CA LYS A 95 5.05 -30.98 -10.60
C LYS A 95 5.84 -30.08 -9.66
N ILE A 96 5.82 -28.77 -9.95
CA ILE A 96 6.38 -27.71 -9.10
C ILE A 96 5.26 -27.15 -8.22
#